data_AF-A0AAE3K8R9-F1
#
_entry.id   AF-A0AAE3K8R9-F1
#
_cell.length_a   1.000
_cell.length_b   1.000
_cell.length_c   1.000
_cell.angle_alpha   90.00
_cell.angle_beta   90.00
_cell.angle_gamma   90.00
#
_symmetry.space_group_name_H-M   'P 1'
#
loop_
_entity.id
_entity.type
_entity.pdbx_description
1 polymer ?
#
loop_
_entity_poly.entity_id
_entity_poly.type
_entity_poly.pdbx_seq_one_letter_code
_entity_poly.pdbx_strand_id
1 'polypeptide(L)'
;MDVGPNQPVTVSVADALLAAGEDDQIIVTRHCWACGWTEDRAVSIDSIETTEGDGATVERAALLDDIEDELAAIESLATLEDALAEVRRQRQLEPQTDDTNEDVPE
;
A
#
# COMPACT_ATOMS: atom_id res chain seq x y z
N MET A 1 -1.59 -28.05 -11.20
CA MET A 1 -2.14 -28.23 -9.83
C MET A 1 -2.21 -29.72 -9.56
N ASP A 2 -1.75 -30.19 -8.40
CA ASP A 2 -1.76 -31.62 -8.07
C ASP A 2 -2.49 -31.84 -6.73
N VAL A 3 -3.59 -32.58 -6.76
CA VAL A 3 -4.45 -32.83 -5.59
C VAL A 3 -4.43 -34.33 -5.28
N GLY A 4 -3.87 -34.68 -4.14
CA GLY A 4 -3.82 -36.05 -3.61
C GLY A 4 -4.70 -36.21 -2.37
N PRO A 5 -5.04 -37.45 -1.98
CA PRO A 5 -5.92 -37.72 -0.84
C PRO A 5 -5.40 -37.18 0.51
N ASN A 6 -4.10 -36.84 0.61
CA ASN A 6 -3.46 -36.34 1.81
C ASN A 6 -2.70 -35.03 1.62
N GLN A 7 -2.89 -34.32 0.50
CA GLN A 7 -2.12 -33.12 0.20
C GLN A 7 -3.07 -31.93 0.03
N PRO A 8 -3.02 -30.94 0.94
CA PRO A 8 -3.85 -29.76 0.82
C PRO A 8 -3.47 -28.99 -0.44
N VAL A 9 -4.46 -28.32 -1.03
CA VAL A 9 -4.26 -27.52 -2.23
C VAL A 9 -3.29 -26.38 -1.91
N THR A 10 -2.18 -26.28 -2.65
CA THR A 10 -1.17 -25.25 -2.43
C THR A 10 -1.63 -23.85 -2.84
N VAL A 11 -2.67 -23.77 -3.69
CA VAL A 11 -3.32 -22.56 -4.19
C VAL A 11 -4.79 -22.91 -4.45
N SER A 12 -5.73 -22.08 -3.98
CA SER A 12 -7.15 -22.27 -4.28
C SER A 12 -7.41 -22.04 -5.77
N VAL A 13 -8.24 -22.88 -6.40
CA VAL A 13 -8.69 -22.66 -7.79
C VAL A 13 -9.42 -21.32 -7.91
N ALA A 14 -10.15 -20.91 -6.87
CA ALA A 14 -10.83 -19.62 -6.86
C ALA A 14 -9.83 -18.46 -6.88
N ASP A 15 -8.74 -18.54 -6.13
CA ASP A 15 -7.72 -17.48 -6.10
C ASP A 15 -6.99 -17.40 -7.44
N ALA A 16 -6.70 -18.54 -8.07
CA ALA A 16 -6.12 -18.59 -9.42
C ALA A 16 -7.05 -17.97 -10.48
N LEU A 17 -8.37 -18.20 -10.37
CA LEU A 17 -9.37 -17.59 -11.24
C LEU A 17 -9.46 -16.07 -11.04
N LEU A 18 -9.42 -15.60 -9.80
CA LEU A 18 -9.49 -14.16 -9.50
C LEU A 18 -8.22 -13.41 -9.88
N ALA A 19 -7.07 -14.08 -9.91
CA ALA A 19 -5.79 -13.50 -10.28
C ALA A 19 -5.52 -13.51 -11.80
N ALA A 20 -6.25 -14.32 -12.57
CA ALA A 20 -6.08 -14.41 -14.01
C ALA A 20 -6.67 -13.19 -14.72
N GLY A 21 -5.91 -12.63 -15.67
CA GLY A 21 -6.38 -11.57 -16.55
C GLY A 21 -7.23 -12.07 -17.72
N GLU A 22 -7.72 -11.15 -18.54
CA GLU A 22 -8.29 -11.50 -19.85
C GLU A 22 -7.24 -12.19 -20.72
N ASP A 23 -7.69 -13.15 -21.54
CA ASP A 23 -6.84 -14.02 -22.37
C ASP A 23 -5.91 -14.99 -21.62
N ASP A 24 -5.79 -14.89 -20.29
CA ASP A 24 -5.04 -15.86 -19.50
C ASP A 24 -5.70 -17.25 -19.54
N GLN A 25 -4.85 -18.27 -19.48
CA GLN A 25 -5.27 -19.67 -19.46
C GLN A 25 -4.79 -20.38 -18.20
N ILE A 26 -5.74 -20.91 -17.45
CA ILE A 26 -5.48 -21.74 -16.27
C ILE A 26 -5.56 -23.21 -16.69
N ILE A 27 -4.46 -23.93 -16.50
CA ILE A 27 -4.41 -25.38 -16.74
C ILE A 27 -4.69 -26.14 -15.44
N VAL A 28 -5.77 -26.90 -15.46
CA VAL A 28 -6.16 -27.83 -14.40
C VAL A 28 -5.81 -29.24 -14.84
N THR A 29 -4.80 -29.80 -14.19
CA THR A 29 -4.40 -31.19 -14.41
C THR A 29 -5.05 -32.08 -13.36
N ARG A 30 -5.66 -33.18 -13.81
CA ARG A 30 -6.19 -34.24 -12.96
C ARG A 30 -5.37 -35.50 -13.16
N HIS A 31 -4.86 -36.04 -12.06
CA HIS A 31 -4.18 -37.33 -12.02
C HIS A 31 -5.04 -38.39 -11.32
N CYS A 32 -5.24 -39.53 -11.98
CA CYS A 32 -5.84 -40.71 -11.36
C CYS A 32 -4.75 -41.57 -10.74
N TRP A 33 -4.70 -41.57 -9.42
CA TRP A 33 -3.72 -42.33 -8.65
C TRP A 33 -3.88 -43.85 -8.79
N ALA A 34 -5.08 -44.34 -9.09
CA ALA A 34 -5.36 -45.78 -9.17
C ALA A 34 -4.91 -46.42 -10.50
N CYS A 35 -4.98 -45.69 -11.61
CA CYS A 35 -4.65 -46.22 -12.94
C CYS A 35 -3.60 -45.40 -13.70
N GLY A 36 -3.05 -44.35 -13.11
CA GLY A 36 -1.99 -43.52 -13.70
C GLY A 36 -2.44 -42.61 -14.83
N TRP A 37 -3.75 -42.51 -15.08
CA TRP A 37 -4.29 -41.63 -16.12
C TRP A 37 -4.14 -40.15 -15.73
N THR A 38 -3.85 -39.31 -16.72
CA THR A 38 -3.72 -37.86 -16.58
C THR A 38 -4.64 -37.17 -17.59
N GLU A 39 -5.26 -36.09 -17.18
CA GLU A 39 -6.05 -35.22 -18.03
C GLU A 39 -5.74 -33.76 -17.74
N ASP A 40 -5.50 -33.00 -18.79
CA ASP A 40 -5.38 -31.55 -18.72
C ASP A 40 -6.66 -30.91 -19.22
N ARG A 41 -7.16 -29.92 -18.47
CA ARG A 41 -8.24 -29.03 -18.90
C ARG A 41 -7.74 -27.60 -18.86
N ALA A 42 -8.09 -26.85 -19.89
CA ALA A 42 -7.84 -25.43 -19.94
C ALA A 42 -9.12 -24.65 -19.60
N VAL A 43 -8.97 -23.62 -18.77
CA VAL A 43 -9.97 -22.58 -18.54
C VAL A 43 -9.38 -21.28 -19.05
N SER A 44 -10.05 -20.63 -19.99
CA SER A 44 -9.64 -19.33 -20.54
C SER A 44 -10.62 -18.26 -20.09
N ILE A 45 -10.09 -17.09 -19.70
CA ILE A 45 -10.91 -15.93 -19.34
C ILE A 45 -11.22 -15.15 -20.63
N ASP A 46 -12.46 -15.27 -21.09
CA ASP A 46 -12.92 -14.62 -22.33
C ASP A 46 -13.07 -13.10 -22.17
N SER A 47 -13.62 -12.67 -21.04
CA SER A 47 -13.80 -11.25 -20.71
C SER A 47 -13.91 -11.06 -19.20
N ILE A 48 -13.44 -9.93 -18.70
CA ILE A 48 -13.66 -9.49 -17.31
C ILE A 48 -14.46 -8.20 -17.35
N GLU A 49 -15.74 -8.30 -16.99
CA GLU A 49 -16.58 -7.10 -16.83
C GLU A 49 -16.30 -6.47 -15.47
N THR A 50 -15.61 -5.34 -15.46
CA THR A 50 -15.50 -4.49 -14.28
C THR A 50 -16.61 -3.45 -14.31
N THR A 51 -17.47 -3.44 -13.29
CA THR A 51 -18.33 -2.28 -13.04
C THR A 51 -17.50 -1.18 -12.40
N GLU A 52 -17.76 0.08 -12.74
CA GLU A 52 -17.27 1.20 -11.93
C GLU A 52 -17.64 0.94 -10.46
N GLY A 53 -16.64 1.02 -9.58
CA GLY A 53 -16.88 0.92 -8.15
C GLY A 53 -17.88 1.99 -7.72
N ASP A 54 -18.62 1.75 -6.64
CA ASP A 54 -19.45 2.78 -6.02
C ASP A 54 -18.62 4.06 -5.82
N GLY A 55 -19.07 5.17 -6.41
CA GLY A 55 -18.29 6.41 -6.45
C GLY A 55 -17.89 6.90 -5.07
N ALA A 56 -18.76 6.72 -4.07
CA ALA A 56 -18.45 7.05 -2.68
C ALA A 56 -17.35 6.16 -2.09
N THR A 57 -17.33 4.88 -2.46
CA THR A 57 -16.27 3.93 -2.06
C THR A 57 -14.93 4.27 -2.72
N VAL A 58 -14.93 4.67 -3.99
CA VAL A 58 -13.72 5.12 -4.71
C VAL A 58 -13.18 6.42 -4.11
N GLU A 59 -14.04 7.40 -3.88
CA GLU A 59 -13.66 8.67 -3.24
C GLU A 59 -13.11 8.45 -1.83
N ARG A 60 -13.73 7.55 -1.06
CA ARG A 60 -13.24 7.17 0.26
C ARG A 60 -11.87 6.48 0.20
N ALA A 61 -11.63 5.64 -0.80
CA ALA A 61 -10.33 4.99 -0.97
C ALA A 61 -9.24 6.00 -1.32
N ALA A 62 -9.52 6.93 -2.24
CA ALA A 62 -8.61 8.03 -2.58
C ALA A 62 -8.26 8.90 -1.35
N LEU A 63 -9.27 9.26 -0.55
CA LEU A 63 -9.04 10.03 0.68
C LEU A 63 -8.17 9.27 1.70
N LEU A 64 -8.29 7.95 1.78
CA LEU A 64 -7.46 7.14 2.67
C LEU A 64 -6.00 7.09 2.21
N ASP A 65 -5.77 7.01 0.90
CA ASP A 65 -4.44 7.06 0.29
C ASP A 65 -3.76 8.41 0.58
N ASP A 66 -4.50 9.51 0.36
CA ASP A 66 -4.03 10.86 0.69
C ASP A 66 -3.65 11.00 2.18
N ILE A 67 -4.46 10.43 3.09
CA ILE A 67 -4.17 10.43 4.53
C ILE A 67 -2.90 9.61 4.83
N GLU A 68 -2.71 8.47 4.18
CA GLU A 68 -1.53 7.63 4.37
C GLU A 68 -0.25 8.34 3.90
N ASP A 69 -0.31 9.01 2.76
CA ASP A 69 0.77 9.86 2.25
C ASP A 69 1.08 11.03 3.18
N GLU A 70 0.05 11.73 3.68
CA GLU A 70 0.23 12.81 4.66
C GLU A 70 0.83 12.28 5.97
N LEU A 71 0.40 11.12 6.45
CA LEU A 71 0.98 10.47 7.64
C LEU A 71 2.44 10.06 7.42
N ALA A 72 2.78 9.57 6.22
CA ALA A 72 4.15 9.23 5.86
C ALA A 72 5.04 10.48 5.74
N ALA A 73 4.50 11.59 5.25
CA ALA A 73 5.20 12.88 5.17
C ALA A 73 5.44 13.52 6.53
N ILE A 74 4.62 13.20 7.55
CA ILE A 74 4.91 13.55 8.94
C ILE A 74 6.00 12.59 9.45
N GLU A 75 7.25 12.81 9.02
CA GLU A 75 8.43 11.97 9.31
C GLU A 75 8.59 11.63 10.81
N SER A 76 8.14 12.53 11.69
CA SER A 76 7.90 12.28 13.12
C SER A 76 7.49 13.62 13.75
N LEU A 77 6.27 13.70 14.28
CA LEU A 77 5.81 14.87 15.02
C LEU A 77 6.78 15.22 16.16
N ALA A 78 7.34 14.21 16.82
CA ALA A 78 8.35 14.40 17.87
C ALA A 78 9.63 15.07 17.35
N THR A 79 10.06 14.78 16.11
CA THR A 79 11.24 15.41 15.51
C THR A 79 11.00 16.89 15.20
N LEU A 80 9.79 17.26 14.78
CA LEU A 80 9.37 18.65 14.59
C LEU A 80 9.28 19.41 15.93
N GLU A 81 8.75 18.78 16.98
CA GLU A 81 8.69 19.35 18.34
C GLU A 81 10.10 19.57 18.92
N ASP A 82 11.01 18.61 18.75
CA ASP A 82 12.41 18.71 19.18
C ASP A 82 13.15 19.84 18.45
N ALA A 83 12.96 19.98 17.13
CA ALA A 83 13.55 21.07 16.37
C ALA A 83 13.03 22.45 16.83
N LEU A 84 11.71 22.55 17.11
CA LEU A 84 11.11 23.78 17.63
C LEU A 84 11.65 24.14 19.02
N ALA A 85 11.82 23.15 19.89
CA ALA A 85 12.40 23.34 21.22
C ALA A 85 13.84 23.88 21.13
N GLU A 86 14.63 23.36 20.19
CA GLU A 86 16.01 23.80 19.97
C GLU A 86 16.08 25.22 19.41
N VAL A 87 15.22 25.59 18.45
CA VAL A 87 15.14 26.98 17.95
C VAL A 87 14.81 27.97 19.08
N ARG A 88 13.88 27.61 19.98
CA ARG A 88 13.54 28.45 21.14
C ARG A 88 14.73 28.60 22.10
N ARG A 89 15.49 27.53 22.32
CA ARG A 89 16.69 27.54 23.16
C ARG A 89 17.76 28.47 22.57
N GLN A 90 18.00 28.40 21.26
CA GLN A 90 18.98 29.24 20.58
C GLN A 90 18.63 30.73 20.68
N ARG A 91 17.37 31.09 20.48
CA ARG A 91 16.89 32.48 20.68
C ARG A 91 17.04 33.00 22.11
N GLN A 92 17.01 32.12 23.11
CA GLN A 92 17.26 32.50 24.50
C GLN A 92 18.74 32.66 24.83
N LEU A 93 19.61 32.02 24.04
CA LEU A 93 21.06 32.09 24.19
C LEU A 93 21.70 33.17 23.32
N GLU A 94 20.99 33.66 22.28
CA GLU A 94 21.39 34.84 21.52
C GLU A 94 21.34 36.08 22.43
N PRO A 95 22.47 36.78 22.62
CA PRO A 95 22.47 38.01 23.39
C PRO A 95 21.62 39.05 22.66
N GLN A 96 20.70 39.68 23.39
CA GLN A 96 20.02 40.88 22.92
C GLN A 96 21.11 41.91 22.61
N THR A 97 21.41 42.12 21.34
CA THR A 97 22.14 43.31 20.90
C THR A 97 21.17 44.47 21.10
N ASP A 98 21.18 44.99 22.32
CA ASP A 98 20.57 46.27 22.64
C ASP A 98 21.41 47.30 21.88
N ASP A 99 21.02 47.58 20.63
CA ASP A 99 21.49 48.74 19.89
C ASP A 99 20.96 49.98 20.61
N THR A 100 21.57 50.30 21.75
CA THR A 100 21.53 51.62 22.37
C THR A 100 22.34 52.52 21.46
N ASN A 101 21.73 52.94 20.35
CA ASN A 101 22.25 54.06 19.59
C ASN A 101 21.91 55.31 20.40
N GLU A 102 22.88 55.74 21.22
CA GLU A 102 22.86 56.98 21.98
C GLU A 102 22.44 58.14 21.07
N ASP A 103 21.33 58.76 21.45
CA ASP A 103 20.84 60.04 20.94
C ASP A 103 21.96 61.08 21.13
N VAL A 104 22.55 61.58 20.04
CA VAL A 104 23.51 62.70 20.08
C VAL A 104 22.75 63.99 19.80
N PRO A 105 22.59 64.90 20.78
CA PRO A 105 22.03 66.21 20.54
C PRO A 105 23.15 67.22 20.20
N GLU A 106 23.13 67.77 18.99
CA GLU A 106 23.23 69.23 18.69
C GLU A 106 23.08 69.49 17.17
#